data_AF-A0A7Z0E6L4-F1
#
_entry.id   AF-A0A7Z0E6L4-F1
#
_cell.length_a   1.000
_cell.length_b   1.000
_cell.length_c   1.000
_cell.angle_alpha   90.00
_cell.angle_beta   90.00
_cell.angle_gamma   90.00
#
_symmetry.space_group_name_H-M   'P 1'
#
loop_
_entity.id
_entity.type
_entity.pdbx_description
1 polymer ?
#
loop_
_entity_poly.entity_id
_entity_poly.type
_entity_poly.pdbx_seq_one_letter_code
_entity_poly.pdbx_strand_id
1 'polypeptide(L)'
;MAVGTKELTVEKLAEMDSAALAEALRSSKEELFNLRFQSATGQLESSSRLKDIKRDIARIYTVVRERELGIRENVDAAADSSDSADEQNEKKTED
;
A
#
# COMPACT_ATOMS: atom_id res chain seq x y z
N MET A 1 -14.46 -12.99 -11.49
CA MET A 1 -14.31 -11.62 -12.03
C MET A 1 -13.23 -10.93 -11.23
N ALA A 2 -12.00 -10.82 -11.75
CA ALA A 2 -10.95 -10.05 -11.07
C ALA A 2 -11.23 -8.58 -11.34
N VAL A 3 -11.62 -7.87 -10.30
CA VAL A 3 -11.95 -6.46 -10.36
C VAL A 3 -10.77 -5.73 -9.72
N GLY A 4 -10.18 -4.71 -10.33
CA GLY A 4 -8.94 -4.11 -9.81
C GLY A 4 -7.64 -4.81 -10.25
N THR A 5 -6.50 -4.27 -9.83
CA THR A 5 -5.18 -4.85 -10.13
C THR A 5 -5.02 -6.21 -9.45
N LYS A 6 -4.34 -7.17 -10.11
CA LYS A 6 -4.13 -8.54 -9.58
C LYS A 6 -3.26 -8.59 -8.31
N GLU A 7 -2.64 -7.47 -7.96
CA GLU A 7 -1.71 -7.34 -6.84
C GLU A 7 -2.40 -6.83 -5.57
N LEU A 8 -3.51 -6.07 -5.70
CA LEU A 8 -4.25 -5.46 -4.58
C LEU A 8 -5.54 -6.24 -4.24
N THR A 9 -5.45 -7.58 -4.21
CA THR A 9 -6.55 -8.43 -3.71
C THR A 9 -6.60 -8.39 -2.18
N VAL A 10 -7.78 -8.65 -1.61
CA VAL A 10 -8.00 -8.58 -0.14
C VAL A 10 -7.05 -9.52 0.61
N GLU A 11 -6.81 -10.70 0.08
CA GLU A 11 -5.89 -11.70 0.64
C GLU A 11 -4.46 -11.15 0.71
N LYS A 12 -3.93 -10.65 -0.40
CA LYS A 12 -2.58 -10.07 -0.46
C LYS A 12 -2.43 -8.84 0.42
N LEU A 13 -3.46 -7.99 0.48
CA LEU A 13 -3.45 -6.82 1.35
C LEU A 13 -3.48 -7.19 2.83
N ALA A 14 -4.09 -8.33 3.18
CA ALA A 14 -4.11 -8.81 4.56
C ALA A 14 -2.72 -9.27 5.02
N GLU A 15 -1.89 -9.78 4.10
CA GLU A 15 -0.52 -10.25 4.36
C GLU A 15 0.51 -9.11 4.46
N MET A 16 0.19 -7.90 3.97
CA MET A 16 1.11 -6.76 3.97
C MET A 16 1.17 -6.03 5.31
N ASP A 17 2.33 -5.51 5.67
CA ASP A 17 2.51 -4.66 6.86
C ASP A 17 1.74 -3.34 6.73
N SER A 18 1.42 -2.72 7.86
CA SER A 18 0.67 -1.46 7.89
C SER A 18 1.42 -0.31 7.19
N ALA A 19 2.76 -0.32 7.23
CA ALA A 19 3.59 0.61 6.47
C ALA A 19 3.44 0.41 4.96
N ALA A 20 3.48 -0.83 4.49
CA ALA A 20 3.30 -1.18 3.08
C ALA A 20 1.89 -0.84 2.58
N LEU A 21 0.86 -1.07 3.39
CA LEU A 21 -0.52 -0.64 3.07
C LEU A 21 -0.62 0.88 2.90
N ALA A 22 0.05 1.66 3.76
CA ALA A 22 0.06 3.11 3.65
C ALA A 22 0.78 3.60 2.38
N GLU A 23 1.87 2.96 2.00
CA GLU A 23 2.60 3.26 0.77
C GLU A 23 1.77 2.92 -0.48
N ALA A 24 1.18 1.72 -0.54
CA ALA A 24 0.31 1.29 -1.63
C ALA A 24 -0.89 2.25 -1.80
N LEU A 25 -1.43 2.76 -0.69
CA LEU A 25 -2.49 3.75 -0.69
C LEU A 25 -2.05 5.10 -1.28
N ARG A 26 -0.83 5.56 -0.95
CA ARG A 26 -0.27 6.80 -1.52
C ARG A 26 -0.08 6.67 -3.02
N SER A 27 0.58 5.60 -3.48
CA SER A 27 0.79 5.32 -4.90
C SER A 27 -0.53 5.25 -5.67
N SER A 28 -1.53 4.55 -5.13
CA SER A 28 -2.86 4.47 -5.75
C SER A 28 -3.57 5.83 -5.85
N LYS A 29 -3.37 6.73 -4.89
CA LYS A 29 -3.93 8.09 -4.92
C LYS A 29 -3.24 8.97 -5.95
N GLU A 30 -1.93 8.86 -6.10
CA GLU A 30 -1.17 9.57 -7.13
C GLU A 30 -1.59 9.12 -8.53
N GLU A 31 -1.74 7.82 -8.74
CA GLU A 31 -2.24 7.30 -10.01
C GLU A 31 -3.66 7.81 -10.30
N LEU A 32 -4.55 7.81 -9.29
CA LEU A 32 -5.89 8.37 -9.43
C LEU A 32 -5.88 9.86 -9.80
N PHE A 33 -4.95 10.63 -9.23
CA PHE A 33 -4.78 12.06 -9.56
C PHE A 33 -4.35 12.23 -11.01
N ASN A 34 -3.34 11.48 -11.46
CA ASN A 34 -2.85 11.51 -12.83
C ASN A 34 -3.95 11.12 -13.84
N LEU A 35 -4.72 10.08 -13.56
CA LEU A 35 -5.82 9.67 -14.44
C LEU A 35 -6.98 10.66 -14.45
N ARG A 36 -7.25 11.34 -13.33
CA ARG A 36 -8.24 12.44 -13.31
C ARG A 36 -7.77 13.62 -14.15
N PHE A 37 -6.47 13.94 -14.11
CA PHE A 37 -5.88 14.96 -14.95
C PHE A 37 -6.00 14.60 -16.44
N GLN A 38 -5.61 13.38 -16.82
CA GLN A 38 -5.76 12.87 -18.19
C GLN A 38 -7.22 12.82 -18.65
N SER A 39 -8.14 12.48 -17.74
CA SER A 39 -9.57 12.49 -18.00
C SER A 39 -10.11 13.90 -18.27
N ALA A 40 -9.56 14.91 -17.59
CA ALA A 40 -9.94 16.30 -17.78
C ALA A 40 -9.40 16.87 -19.10
N THR A 41 -8.21 16.44 -19.54
CA THR A 41 -7.63 16.83 -20.83
C THR A 41 -8.21 16.05 -22.02
N GLY A 42 -9.03 15.03 -21.77
CA GLY A 42 -9.67 14.21 -22.80
C GLY A 42 -8.71 13.22 -23.49
N GLN A 43 -7.50 13.03 -22.96
CA GLN A 43 -6.48 12.13 -23.50
C GLN A 43 -6.45 10.76 -22.79
N LEU A 44 -7.53 10.40 -22.09
CA LEU A 44 -7.58 9.18 -21.30
C LEU A 44 -7.82 7.95 -22.20
N GLU A 45 -6.81 7.11 -22.36
CA GLU A 45 -6.89 5.89 -23.17
C GLU A 45 -7.73 4.79 -22.49
N SER A 46 -7.68 4.69 -21.15
CA SER A 46 -8.33 3.62 -20.39
C SER A 46 -9.23 4.15 -19.27
N SER A 47 -10.53 4.29 -19.57
CA SER A 47 -11.54 4.70 -18.59
C SER A 47 -11.87 3.62 -17.55
N SER A 48 -11.59 2.34 -17.84
CA SER A 48 -11.74 1.23 -16.90
C SER A 48 -10.76 1.34 -15.73
N ARG A 49 -9.53 1.80 -16.00
CA ARG A 49 -8.47 1.96 -15.00
C ARG A 49 -8.88 2.87 -13.85
N LEU A 50 -9.64 3.93 -14.13
CA LEU A 50 -10.22 4.81 -13.10
C LEU A 50 -11.13 4.05 -12.11
N LYS A 51 -11.92 3.08 -12.60
CA LYS A 51 -12.80 2.28 -11.74
C LYS A 51 -12.00 1.27 -10.93
N ASP A 52 -10.95 0.69 -11.52
CA ASP A 52 -10.08 -0.28 -10.87
C ASP A 52 -9.33 0.35 -9.69
N ILE A 53 -8.68 1.50 -9.89
CA ILE A 53 -7.95 2.18 -8.80
C ILE A 53 -8.87 2.64 -7.68
N LYS A 54 -10.08 3.13 -8.00
CA LYS A 54 -11.08 3.48 -6.96
C LYS A 54 -11.42 2.28 -6.09
N ARG A 55 -11.52 1.09 -6.69
CA ARG A 55 -11.80 -0.15 -5.95
C ARG A 55 -10.60 -0.62 -5.15
N ASP A 56 -9.39 -0.48 -5.68
CA ASP A 56 -8.17 -0.84 -4.97
C ASP A 56 -7.99 0.05 -3.71
N ILE A 57 -8.19 1.37 -3.84
CA ILE A 57 -8.21 2.29 -2.69
C ILE A 57 -9.26 1.88 -1.66
N ALA A 58 -10.47 1.54 -2.10
CA ALA A 58 -11.53 1.11 -1.19
C ALA A 58 -11.15 -0.17 -0.43
N ARG A 59 -10.50 -1.13 -1.09
CA ARG A 59 -10.02 -2.36 -0.43
C ARG A 59 -8.97 -2.08 0.63
N ILE A 60 -7.99 -1.23 0.32
CA ILE A 60 -6.95 -0.88 1.31
C ILE A 60 -7.61 -0.28 2.56
N TYR A 61 -8.54 0.67 2.39
CA TYR A 61 -9.27 1.23 3.53
C TYR A 61 -10.08 0.18 4.30
N THR A 62 -10.71 -0.79 3.63
CA THR A 62 -11.42 -1.86 4.34
C THR A 62 -10.48 -2.69 5.19
N VAL A 63 -9.31 -3.09 4.69
CA VAL A 63 -8.34 -3.89 5.46
C VAL A 63 -7.81 -3.12 6.65
N VAL A 64 -7.44 -1.85 6.46
CA VAL A 64 -7.00 -0.96 7.54
C VAL A 64 -8.09 -0.84 8.61
N ARG A 65 -9.34 -0.64 8.19
CA ARG A 65 -10.46 -0.51 9.13
C ARG A 65 -10.77 -1.81 9.87
N GLU A 66 -10.67 -2.95 9.20
CA GLU A 66 -10.84 -4.27 9.84
C GLU A 66 -9.76 -4.53 10.88
N ARG A 67 -8.51 -4.11 10.64
CA ARG A 67 -7.40 -4.14 11.61
C ARG A 67 -7.68 -3.24 12.82
N GLU A 68 -8.12 -2.00 12.59
CA GLU A 68 -8.52 -1.08 13.68
C GLU A 68 -9.65 -1.64 14.56
N LEU A 69 -10.58 -2.38 13.96
CA LEU A 69 -11.72 -3.00 14.67
C LEU A 69 -11.37 -4.36 15.29
N GLY A 70 -10.14 -4.84 15.15
CA GLY A 70 -9.70 -6.15 15.66
C GLY A 70 -10.34 -7.34 14.94
N ILE A 71 -10.92 -7.13 13.76
CA ILE A 71 -11.53 -8.20 12.93
C ILE A 71 -10.44 -9.02 12.22
N ARG A 72 -9.30 -8.38 11.92
CA ARG A 72 -8.11 -9.03 11.34
C ARG A 72 -6.89 -8.81 12.23
N GLU A 73 -6.02 -9.82 12.24
CA GLU A 73 -4.74 -9.76 12.94
C GLU A 73 -3.79 -8.75 12.27
N ASN A 74 -3.10 -7.96 13.09
CA ASN A 74 -2.07 -7.05 12.61
C ASN A 74 -0.78 -7.84 12.37
N VAL A 75 -0.34 -7.87 11.10
CA VAL A 75 0.91 -8.52 10.69
C VAL A 75 2.15 -7.77 11.24
N ASP A 76 1.98 -6.53 11.70
CA ASP A 76 3.04 -5.68 12.26
C ASP A 76 3.76 -6.30 13.48
N ALA A 77 3.12 -7.24 14.18
CA ALA A 77 3.71 -7.88 15.37
C ALA A 77 4.90 -8.82 15.04
N ALA A 78 5.13 -9.18 13.77
CA ALA A 78 6.24 -10.06 13.38
C ALA A 78 7.55 -9.31 13.08
N ALA A 79 7.50 -8.00 12.78
CA ALA A 79 8.67 -7.21 12.36
C ALA A 79 9.48 -6.61 13.52
N ASP A 80 8.90 -6.49 14.72
CA ASP A 80 9.57 -5.92 15.91
C ASP A 80 10.64 -6.84 16.54
N SER A 81 10.98 -7.97 15.90
CA SER A 81 12.03 -8.89 16.36
C SER A 81 13.33 -8.86 15.55
N SER A 82 13.44 -8.02 14.52
CA SER A 82 14.66 -7.93 13.69
C SER A 82 15.33 -6.56 13.59
N ASP A 83 14.80 -5.50 14.19
CA ASP A 83 15.36 -4.14 14.08
C ASP A 83 16.38 -3.76 15.18
N SER A 84 16.88 -4.75 15.94
CA SER A 84 17.95 -4.55 16.93
C SER A 84 19.29 -5.06 16.42
N ALA A 85 19.76 -4.62 15.25
CA ALA A 85 21.11 -4.97 14.77
C ALA A 85 21.68 -4.06 13.67
N ASP A 86 21.66 -2.73 13.81
CA ASP A 86 22.59 -1.91 13.02
C ASP A 86 22.93 -0.58 13.70
N GLU A 87 23.66 -0.66 14.82
CA GLU A 87 24.38 0.50 15.35
C GLU A 87 25.53 0.08 16.28
N GLN A 88 26.59 -0.53 15.74
CA GLN A 88 27.90 -0.54 16.42
C GLN A 88 29.08 -0.38 15.44
N ASN A 89 29.59 0.86 15.43
CA ASN A 89 31.01 1.21 15.47
C ASN A 89 31.79 1.43 14.16
N GLU A 90 31.44 2.51 13.43
CA GLU A 90 32.44 3.37 12.79
C GLU A 90 33.09 4.28 13.85
N LYS A 91 34.21 3.85 14.44
CA LYS A 91 35.33 4.70 14.88
C LYS A 91 36.45 3.87 15.48
N LYS A 92 37.32 3.34 14.62
CA LYS A 92 38.73 3.10 14.99
C LYS A 92 39.63 3.02 13.76
N THR A 93 40.00 4.18 13.25
CA THR A 93 41.20 4.38 12.41
C THR A 93 41.86 5.66 12.88
N GLU A 94 42.79 5.52 13.83
CA GLU A 94 43.85 6.48 14.16
C GLU A 94 44.92 5.70 14.93
N ASP A 95 45.92 5.23 14.18
CA ASP A 95 47.38 5.30 14.40
C ASP A 95 48.10 4.41 13.39
#